data_AF-M1FKT8-F1
#
_entry.id   AF-M1FKT8-F1
#
_cell.length_a   1.000
_cell.length_b   1.000
_cell.length_c   1.000
_cell.angle_alpha   90.00
_cell.angle_beta   90.00
_cell.angle_gamma   90.00
#
_symmetry.space_group_name_H-M   'P 1'
#
loop_
_entity.id
_entity.type
_entity.pdbx_description
1 polymer ?
#
loop_
_entity_poly.entity_id
_entity_poly.type
_entity_poly.pdbx_seq_one_letter_code
_entity_poly.pdbx_strand_id
1 'polypeptide(L)'
;MFYRILTAIGGAVFVAILFALVWLFCRIFLQRQGVTEQLQERATNLATWTFLGISVGLVFAIAGAFVLGPWAFYRALRGYNLNVDPGKAIWWGFAIVVASLGITAAGFFGFLGLVGAY
;
A
#
# COMPACT_ATOMS: atom_id res chain seq x y z
N MET A 1 -23.68 19.79 -8.34
CA MET A 1 -23.52 18.65 -7.40
C MET A 1 -22.91 17.40 -8.05
N PHE A 2 -23.29 17.05 -9.28
CA PHE A 2 -22.80 15.85 -10.00
C PHE A 2 -21.26 15.75 -10.08
N TYR A 3 -20.57 16.86 -10.35
CA TYR A 3 -19.10 16.94 -10.34
C TYR A 3 -18.44 16.47 -9.04
N ARG A 4 -19.02 16.80 -7.87
CA ARG A 4 -18.48 16.40 -6.55
C ARG A 4 -18.58 14.89 -6.32
N ILE A 5 -19.66 14.28 -6.82
CA ILE A 5 -19.88 12.83 -6.76
C ILE A 5 -18.88 12.12 -7.66
N LEU A 6 -18.66 12.63 -8.88
CA LEU A 6 -17.70 12.07 -9.83
C LEU A 6 -16.26 12.11 -9.28
N THR A 7 -15.84 13.23 -8.67
CA THR A 7 -14.53 13.34 -8.03
C THR A 7 -14.39 12.43 -6.81
N ALA A 8 -15.46 12.24 -6.04
CA ALA A 8 -15.43 11.33 -4.89
C ALA A 8 -15.32 9.86 -5.33
N ILE A 9 -16.05 9.47 -6.38
CA ILE A 9 -15.97 8.13 -6.97
C ILE A 9 -14.58 7.90 -7.55
N GLY A 10 -14.03 8.85 -8.30
CA GLY A 10 -12.67 8.76 -8.84
C GLY A 10 -11.63 8.56 -7.73
N GLY A 11 -11.68 9.38 -6.68
CA GLY A 11 -10.81 9.22 -5.51
C GLY A 11 -10.97 7.86 -4.82
N ALA A 12 -12.20 7.39 -4.64
CA ALA A 12 -12.49 6.08 -4.04
C ALA A 12 -11.92 4.93 -4.89
N VAL A 13 -12.00 5.02 -6.22
CA VAL A 13 -11.41 4.03 -7.13
C VAL A 13 -9.89 3.99 -6.99
N PHE A 14 -9.22 5.14 -6.96
CA PHE A 14 -7.77 5.19 -6.76
C PHE A 14 -7.34 4.61 -5.40
N VAL A 15 -8.10 4.88 -4.35
CA VAL A 15 -7.87 4.31 -3.02
C VAL A 15 -8.04 2.79 -3.04
N ALA A 16 -9.09 2.29 -3.69
CA ALA A 16 -9.33 0.84 -3.83
C ALA A 16 -8.20 0.15 -4.61
N ILE A 17 -7.70 0.78 -5.68
CA ILE A 17 -6.55 0.29 -6.45
C ILE A 17 -5.28 0.27 -5.59
N LEU A 18 -5.03 1.33 -4.83
CA LEU A 18 -3.87 1.40 -3.93
C LEU A 18 -3.92 0.29 -2.87
N PHE A 19 -5.08 0.07 -2.25
CA PHE A 19 -5.26 -1.01 -1.29
C PHE A 19 -5.03 -2.38 -1.93
N ALA A 20 -5.57 -2.61 -3.13
CA ALA A 20 -5.37 -3.86 -3.87
C ALA A 20 -3.90 -4.11 -4.24
N LEU A 21 -3.16 -3.06 -4.62
CA LEU A 21 -1.72 -3.14 -4.89
C LEU A 21 -0.94 -3.49 -3.63
N VAL A 22 -1.16 -2.78 -2.52
CA VAL A 22 -0.52 -3.06 -1.24
C VAL A 22 -0.79 -4.51 -0.81
N TRP A 23 -2.04 -4.97 -0.95
CA TRP A 23 -2.43 -6.34 -0.67
C TRP A 23 -1.69 -7.37 -1.53
N LEU A 24 -1.64 -7.14 -2.84
CA LEU A 24 -0.98 -8.02 -3.79
C LEU A 24 0.51 -8.13 -3.48
N PHE A 25 1.17 -7.01 -3.18
CA PHE A 25 2.58 -7.01 -2.81
C PHE A 25 2.84 -7.69 -1.45
N CYS A 26 1.99 -7.48 -0.44
CA CYS A 26 2.07 -8.18 0.84
C CYS A 26 1.91 -9.70 0.65
N ARG A 27 0.99 -10.10 -0.23
CA ARG A 27 0.76 -11.51 -0.59
C ARG A 27 2.00 -12.12 -1.25
N ILE A 28 2.61 -11.44 -2.22
CA ILE A 28 3.84 -11.88 -2.89
C ILE A 28 4.98 -12.00 -1.87
N PHE A 29 5.12 -11.02 -0.97
CA PHE A 29 6.14 -11.06 0.07
C PHE A 29 5.99 -12.29 0.96
N LEU A 30 4.79 -12.56 1.47
CA LEU A 30 4.54 -13.73 2.31
C LEU A 30 4.79 -15.05 1.56
N GLN A 31 4.41 -15.14 0.29
CA GLN A 31 4.74 -16.28 -0.57
C GLN A 31 6.24 -16.49 -0.70
N ARG A 32 7.03 -15.41 -0.91
CA ARG A 32 8.49 -15.49 -1.00
C ARG A 32 9.17 -15.91 0.30
N GLN A 33 8.53 -15.65 1.43
CA GLN A 33 9.01 -16.10 2.75
C GLN A 33 8.55 -17.52 3.11
N GLY A 34 7.89 -18.23 2.18
CA GLY A 34 7.45 -19.61 2.40
C GLY A 34 6.19 -19.75 3.27
N VAL A 35 5.45 -18.66 3.52
CA VAL A 35 4.21 -18.70 4.31
C VAL A 35 3.09 -19.22 3.43
N THR A 36 2.71 -20.48 3.60
CA THR A 36 1.60 -21.12 2.86
C THR A 36 0.31 -21.20 3.69
N GLU A 37 0.41 -21.21 5.01
CA GLU A 37 -0.74 -21.21 5.92
C GLU A 37 -1.41 -19.84 6.03
N GLN A 38 -2.75 -19.83 5.91
CA GLN A 38 -3.59 -18.63 6.11
C GLN A 38 -3.11 -17.41 5.32
N LEU A 39 -2.48 -17.64 4.16
CA LEU A 39 -1.76 -16.63 3.38
C LEU A 39 -2.66 -15.44 3.04
N GLN A 40 -3.91 -15.70 2.66
CA GLN A 40 -4.88 -14.67 2.33
C GLN A 40 -5.28 -13.81 3.54
N GLU A 41 -5.49 -14.43 4.70
CA GLU A 41 -5.88 -13.73 5.92
C GLU A 41 -4.72 -12.90 6.48
N ARG A 42 -3.51 -13.49 6.49
CA ARG A 42 -2.27 -12.80 6.88
C ARG A 42 -1.94 -11.65 5.94
N ALA A 43 -2.04 -11.86 4.62
CA ALA A 43 -1.83 -10.79 3.63
C ALA A 43 -2.84 -9.65 3.82
N THR A 44 -4.11 -9.97 4.09
CA THR A 44 -5.16 -8.97 4.33
C THR A 44 -4.91 -8.17 5.58
N ASN A 45 -4.54 -8.82 6.70
CA ASN A 45 -4.19 -8.13 7.93
C ASN A 45 -2.96 -7.23 7.72
N LEU A 46 -1.90 -7.77 7.11
CA LEU A 46 -0.67 -7.03 6.83
C LEU A 46 -0.92 -5.81 5.92
N ALA A 47 -1.73 -6.00 4.88
CA ALA A 47 -2.12 -4.94 3.96
C ALA A 47 -2.96 -3.87 4.66
N THR A 48 -3.88 -4.27 5.54
CA THR A 48 -4.73 -3.36 6.32
C THR A 48 -3.87 -2.46 7.19
N TRP A 49 -2.95 -3.02 7.99
CA TRP A 49 -2.04 -2.25 8.83
C TRP A 49 -1.12 -1.32 8.02
N THR A 50 -0.60 -1.80 6.90
CA THR A 50 0.26 -1.01 6.01
C THR A 50 -0.52 0.15 5.39
N PHE A 51 -1.73 -0.11 4.91
CA PHE A 51 -2.61 0.90 4.33
C PHE A 51 -3.05 1.94 5.38
N LEU A 52 -3.29 1.51 6.62
CA LEU A 52 -3.58 2.39 7.75
C LEU A 52 -2.37 3.30 8.04
N GLY A 53 -1.15 2.75 8.01
CA GLY A 53 0.10 3.50 8.13
C GLY A 53 0.29 4.51 7.00
N ILE A 54 0.02 4.13 5.75
CA ILE A 54 0.05 5.03 4.58
C ILE A 54 -0.98 6.14 4.76
N SER A 55 -2.22 5.81 5.12
CA SER A 55 -3.33 6.76 5.26
C SER A 55 -3.07 7.79 6.35
N VAL A 56 -2.67 7.34 7.54
CA VAL A 56 -2.30 8.21 8.66
C VAL A 56 -1.08 9.05 8.27
N GLY A 57 -0.07 8.43 7.64
CA GLY A 57 1.10 9.15 7.16
C GLY A 57 0.74 10.27 6.19
N LEU A 58 -0.10 9.99 5.20
CA LEU A 58 -0.53 10.96 4.20
C LEU A 58 -1.24 12.17 4.80
N VAL A 59 -2.02 11.97 5.87
CA VAL A 59 -2.71 13.04 6.60
C VAL A 59 -1.74 13.97 7.34
N PHE A 60 -0.66 13.42 7.91
CA PHE A 60 0.32 14.22 8.67
C PHE A 60 1.32 14.95 7.78
N ALA A 61 1.86 14.27 6.78
CA ALA A 61 2.74 14.83 5.75
C ALA A 61 2.83 13.80 4.64
N ILE A 62 2.77 14.18 3.37
CA ILE A 62 2.91 13.21 2.26
C ILE A 62 4.15 12.31 2.44
N ALA A 63 5.24 12.85 3.00
CA ALA A 63 6.45 12.12 3.39
C ALA A 63 6.24 11.09 4.51
N GLY A 64 5.31 11.34 5.44
CA GLY A 64 4.92 10.46 6.53
C GLY A 64 4.38 9.10 6.05
N ALA A 65 3.75 9.04 4.88
CA ALA A 65 3.32 7.76 4.29
C ALA A 65 4.50 6.80 4.01
N PHE A 66 5.66 7.36 3.63
CA PHE A 66 6.87 6.60 3.33
C PHE A 66 7.62 6.12 4.59
N VAL A 67 7.31 6.68 5.76
CA VAL A 67 7.92 6.28 7.04
C VAL A 67 6.96 5.39 7.82
N LEU A 68 5.70 5.82 7.96
CA LEU A 68 4.68 5.11 8.73
C LEU A 68 4.14 3.88 8.02
N GLY A 69 4.07 3.87 6.68
CA GLY A 69 3.69 2.68 5.91
C GLY A 69 4.65 1.50 6.15
N PRO A 70 5.96 1.66 5.91
CA PRO A 70 6.93 0.57 6.11
C PRO A 70 7.08 0.18 7.58
N TRP A 71 6.96 1.13 8.50
CA TRP A 71 6.99 0.86 9.93
C TRP A 71 5.76 0.04 10.39
N ALA A 72 4.57 0.37 9.91
CA ALA A 72 3.35 -0.40 10.19
C ALA A 72 3.43 -1.82 9.62
N PHE A 73 3.96 -1.97 8.40
CA PHE A 73 4.26 -3.27 7.80
C PHE A 73 5.24 -4.09 8.64
N TYR A 74 6.36 -3.48 9.07
CA TYR A 74 7.35 -4.14 9.92
C TYR A 74 6.77 -4.59 11.27
N ARG A 75 5.96 -3.73 11.90
CA ARG A 75 5.29 -4.04 13.17
C ARG A 75 4.30 -5.19 13.03
N ALA A 76 3.53 -5.19 11.94
CA ALA A 76 2.60 -6.28 11.65
C ALA A 76 3.34 -7.59 11.34
N LEU A 77 4.48 -7.54 10.64
CA LEU A 77 5.33 -8.70 10.38
C LEU A 77 5.96 -9.30 11.63
N ARG A 78 6.39 -8.48 12.59
CA ARG A 78 6.93 -8.96 13.88
C ARG A 78 5.94 -9.85 14.64
N GLY A 79 4.63 -9.65 14.44
CA GLY A 79 3.58 -10.49 15.04
C GLY A 79 3.56 -11.92 14.49
N TYR A 80 4.19 -12.19 13.35
CA TYR A 80 4.16 -13.49 12.67
C TYR A 80 5.40 -14.37 12.91
N ASN A 81 6.32 -13.95 13.78
CA ASN A 81 7.54 -14.68 14.19
C ASN A 81 8.36 -15.25 13.01
N LEU A 82 8.33 -14.57 11.86
CA LEU A 82 9.08 -14.97 10.68
C LEU A 82 10.56 -14.63 10.88
N ASN A 83 11.45 -15.56 10.54
CA ASN A 83 12.90 -15.39 10.66
C ASN A 83 13.47 -14.52 9.53
N VAL A 84 12.94 -13.30 9.40
CA VAL A 84 13.34 -12.32 8.39
C VAL A 84 14.20 -11.26 9.06
N ASP A 85 15.37 -11.00 8.45
CA ASP A 85 16.26 -9.94 8.90
C ASP A 85 15.54 -8.59 9.00
N PRO A 86 15.64 -7.85 10.12
CA PRO A 86 14.95 -6.58 10.32
C PRO A 86 15.18 -5.56 9.20
N GLY A 87 16.40 -5.49 8.67
CA GLY A 87 16.76 -4.55 7.61
C GLY A 87 16.06 -4.91 6.29
N LYS A 88 15.97 -6.20 5.97
CA LYS A 88 15.26 -6.68 4.78
C LYS A 88 13.76 -6.44 4.88
N ALA A 89 13.16 -6.65 6.05
CA ALA A 89 11.72 -6.44 6.24
C ALA A 89 11.31 -4.98 6.05
N ILE A 90 12.10 -4.03 6.59
CA ILE A 90 11.86 -2.60 6.41
C ILE A 90 12.05 -2.19 4.94
N TRP A 91 13.10 -2.70 4.28
CA TRP A 91 13.34 -2.43 2.86
C TRP A 91 12.20 -2.94 1.97
N TRP A 92 11.68 -4.12 2.26
CA TRP A 92 10.50 -4.64 1.58
C TRP A 92 9.26 -3.78 1.85
N GLY A 93 8.98 -3.41 3.11
CA GLY A 93 7.89 -2.50 3.42
C GLY A 93 7.98 -1.17 2.66
N PHE A 94 9.18 -0.60 2.56
CA PHE A 94 9.44 0.61 1.79
C PHE A 94 9.21 0.39 0.29
N ALA A 95 9.74 -0.69 -0.27
CA ALA A 95 9.54 -1.04 -1.67
C ALA A 95 8.05 -1.21 -2.02
N ILE A 96 7.27 -1.84 -1.14
CA ILE A 96 5.81 -2.03 -1.33
C ILE A 96 5.09 -0.67 -1.35
N VAL A 97 5.42 0.21 -0.41
CA VAL A 97 4.81 1.54 -0.30
C VAL A 97 5.16 2.39 -1.52
N VAL A 98 6.44 2.43 -1.90
CA VAL A 98 6.91 3.17 -3.08
C VAL A 98 6.33 2.61 -4.37
N ALA A 99 6.28 1.29 -4.55
CA ALA A 99 5.70 0.67 -5.74
C ALA A 99 4.20 0.93 -5.84
N SER A 100 3.46 0.77 -4.73
CA SER A 100 2.01 1.02 -4.70
C SER A 100 1.69 2.49 -4.99
N LEU A 101 2.33 3.42 -4.27
CA LEU A 101 2.12 4.86 -4.48
C LEU A 101 2.59 5.30 -5.87
N GLY A 102 3.71 4.76 -6.36
CA GLY A 102 4.25 5.06 -7.68
C GLY A 102 3.30 4.62 -8.79
N ILE A 103 2.73 3.41 -8.71
CA ILE A 103 1.76 2.90 -9.69
C ILE A 103 0.46 3.70 -9.61
N THR A 104 -0.04 4.01 -8.41
CA THR A 104 -1.25 4.83 -8.25
C THR A 104 -1.04 6.24 -8.79
N ALA A 105 0.11 6.86 -8.52
CA ALA A 105 0.46 8.19 -9.03
C ALA A 105 0.63 8.17 -10.56
N ALA A 106 1.33 7.17 -11.11
CA ALA A 106 1.46 7.01 -12.57
C ALA A 106 0.11 6.78 -13.25
N GLY A 107 -0.77 5.98 -12.65
CA GLY A 107 -2.14 5.79 -13.12
C GLY A 107 -2.96 7.08 -13.07
N PHE A 108 -2.78 7.91 -12.05
CA PHE A 108 -3.41 9.21 -11.95
C PHE A 108 -2.90 10.18 -13.02
N PHE A 109 -1.58 10.25 -13.23
CA PHE A 109 -0.98 11.05 -14.31
C PHE A 109 -1.43 10.57 -15.70
N GLY A 110 -1.50 9.25 -15.92
CA GLY A 110 -2.03 8.67 -17.16
C GLY A 110 -3.50 9.03 -17.40
N PHE A 111 -4.32 9.01 -16.34
CA PHE A 111 -5.71 9.46 -16.41
C PHE A 111 -5.81 10.95 -16.75
N LEU A 112 -4.99 11.80 -16.15
CA LEU A 112 -4.94 13.24 -16.47
C LEU A 112 -4.55 13.47 -17.94
N GLY A 113 -3.60 12.70 -18.48
CA GLY A 113 -3.25 12.74 -19.90
C GLY A 113 -4.40 12.31 -20.81
N LEU A 114 -5.13 11.24 -20.47
CA LEU A 114 -6.30 10.79 -21.22
C LEU A 114 -7.47 11.79 -21.20
N VAL A 115 -7.60 12.57 -20.12
CA VAL A 115 -8.63 13.61 -19.98
C VAL A 115 -8.22 14.92 -20.70
N GLY A 116 -7.02 14.99 -21.27
CA GLY A 116 -6.54 16.15 -22.04
C GLY A 116 -6.06 17.31 -21.18
N ALA A 117 -5.62 17.04 -19.95
CA ALA A 117 -5.01 18.05 -19.07
C ALA A 117 -3.53 18.32 -19.40
N TYR A 118 -2.98 17.70 -20.46
CA TYR A 118 -1.65 17.93 -21.04
C TYR A 118 -1.72 17.93 -22.55
#